data_AF-E1R0G6-F1
#
_entry.id   AF-E1R0G6-F1
#
_cell.length_a   1.000
_cell.length_b   1.000
_cell.length_c   1.000
_cell.angle_alpha   90.00
_cell.angle_beta   90.00
_cell.angle_gamma   90.00
#
_symmetry.space_group_name_H-M   'P 1'
#
loop_
_entity.id
_entity.type
_entity.pdbx_description
1 polymer ?
#
loop_
_entity_poly.entity_id
_entity_poly.type
_entity_poly.pdbx_seq_one_letter_code
_entity_poly.pdbx_strand_id
1 'polypeptide(L)'
;MASTNHTSAVSFSQLVHDPSWSTGDLILSIGLGQIDPPAVIESATARWLWFADLLDDPSRGVAAGVPALGQLCSRVAELCRQTAHTVRSKTLVAQWTSAAEDIAVARRTHRGSGVQEAADMLEDLTIDAFDLYERNDVTGAEAFLSYITTLKQIPSKAVRETLAWAAEWNVPPVISAEPEILRARTVGALS
;
A
#
# COMPACT_ATOMS: atom_id res chain seq x y z
N MET A 1 26.13 24.94 16.55
CA MET A 1 25.79 23.58 16.09
C MET A 1 25.02 22.92 17.21
N ALA A 2 23.69 22.98 17.15
CA ALA A 2 22.83 22.30 18.12
C ALA A 2 22.49 20.93 17.54
N SER A 3 23.02 19.85 18.14
CA SER A 3 22.47 18.52 17.93
C SER A 3 21.07 18.53 18.53
N THR A 4 20.06 18.58 17.68
CA THR A 4 18.70 18.22 18.06
C THR A 4 18.71 16.75 18.43
N ASN A 5 18.63 16.46 19.72
CA ASN A 5 18.29 15.15 20.23
C ASN A 5 17.02 14.69 19.50
N HIS A 6 17.14 13.68 18.63
CA HIS A 6 15.99 12.86 18.27
C HIS A 6 15.57 12.16 19.56
N THR A 7 14.61 12.75 20.27
CA THR A 7 13.71 12.01 21.15
C THR A 7 13.25 10.82 20.33
N SER A 8 13.56 9.59 20.75
CA SER A 8 13.11 8.39 20.06
C SER A 8 11.61 8.47 19.86
N ALA A 9 11.17 8.82 18.66
CA ALA A 9 9.76 8.85 18.32
C ALA A 9 9.22 7.44 18.57
N VAL A 10 8.07 7.36 19.25
CA VAL A 10 7.44 6.06 19.48
C VAL A 10 6.96 5.55 18.12
N SER A 11 7.37 4.35 17.73
CA SER A 11 7.07 3.83 16.39
C SER A 11 5.60 3.42 16.29
N PHE A 12 4.99 3.60 15.11
CA PHE A 12 3.64 3.11 14.84
C PHE A 12 3.46 1.62 15.20
N SER A 13 4.46 0.79 14.90
CA SER A 13 4.46 -0.64 15.22
C SER A 13 4.38 -0.94 16.71
N GLN A 14 4.89 -0.07 17.59
CA GLN A 14 4.73 -0.24 19.03
C GLN A 14 3.33 0.16 19.48
N LEU A 15 2.81 1.28 18.97
CA LEU A 15 1.54 1.85 19.41
C LEU A 15 0.32 1.06 18.91
N VAL A 16 0.41 0.41 17.75
CA VAL A 16 -0.69 -0.42 17.23
C VAL A 16 -1.03 -1.59 18.16
N HIS A 17 -0.02 -2.12 18.89
CA HIS A 17 -0.15 -3.17 19.89
C HIS A 17 -0.52 -2.66 21.28
N ASP A 18 -0.42 -1.35 21.54
CA ASP A 18 -0.78 -0.78 22.82
C ASP A 18 -2.31 -0.65 22.93
N PRO A 19 -2.98 -1.40 23.84
CA PRO A 19 -4.42 -1.35 23.98
C PRO A 19 -4.93 0.00 24.51
N SER A 20 -4.06 0.84 25.09
CA SER A 20 -4.41 2.17 25.57
C SER A 20 -4.59 3.21 24.46
N TRP A 21 -4.08 2.94 23.26
CA TRP A 21 -4.14 3.85 22.10
C TRP A 21 -5.27 3.49 21.15
N SER A 22 -6.34 4.27 21.07
CA SER A 22 -7.40 3.97 20.10
C SER A 22 -6.90 4.11 18.65
N THR A 23 -7.59 3.49 17.69
CA THR A 23 -7.31 3.73 16.26
C THR A 23 -7.48 5.21 15.89
N GLY A 24 -8.33 5.95 16.60
CA GLY A 24 -8.45 7.39 16.43
C GLY A 24 -7.19 8.15 16.87
N ASP A 25 -6.59 7.75 17.99
CA ASP A 25 -5.34 8.34 18.48
C ASP A 25 -4.19 8.08 17.51
N LEU A 26 -4.11 6.86 16.95
CA LEU A 26 -3.13 6.52 15.91
C LEU A 26 -3.26 7.42 14.67
N ILE A 27 -4.48 7.58 14.14
CA ILE A 27 -4.74 8.45 12.98
C ILE A 27 -4.33 9.90 13.28
N LEU A 28 -4.76 10.42 14.44
CA LEU A 28 -4.47 11.79 14.82
C LEU A 28 -2.96 12.03 14.98
N SER A 29 -2.26 11.13 15.67
CA SER A 29 -0.83 11.27 15.89
C SER A 29 0.00 11.12 14.62
N ILE A 30 -0.38 10.25 13.67
CA ILE A 30 0.25 10.20 12.34
C ILE A 30 0.00 11.51 11.60
N GLY A 31 -1.26 11.95 11.51
CA GLY A 31 -1.62 13.17 10.79
C GLY A 31 -0.98 14.45 11.35
N LEU A 32 -0.65 14.46 12.65
CA LEU A 32 0.09 15.55 13.30
C LEU A 32 1.62 15.37 13.25
N GLY A 33 2.14 14.30 12.65
CA GLY A 33 3.58 13.99 12.60
C GLY A 33 4.19 13.71 13.98
N GLN A 34 3.39 13.25 14.93
CA GLN A 34 3.84 12.92 16.30
C GLN A 34 4.44 11.51 16.40
N ILE A 35 4.07 10.63 15.48
CA ILE A 35 4.58 9.27 15.39
C ILE A 35 4.95 8.98 13.94
N ASP A 36 6.07 8.28 13.76
CA ASP A 36 6.51 7.88 12.43
C ASP A 36 5.59 6.77 11.90
N PRO A 37 5.17 6.85 10.63
CA PRO A 37 4.39 5.79 10.01
C PRO A 37 5.25 4.50 9.87
N PRO A 38 4.68 3.36 9.46
CA PRO A 38 5.44 2.14 9.21
C PRO A 38 6.73 2.39 8.40
N ALA A 39 7.88 1.90 8.89
CA ALA A 39 9.19 2.14 8.28
C ALA A 39 9.27 1.69 6.81
N VAL A 40 8.42 0.75 6.39
CA VAL A 40 8.29 0.32 4.99
C VAL A 40 7.99 1.49 4.04
N ILE A 41 7.34 2.55 4.52
CA ILE A 41 7.07 3.77 3.76
C ILE A 41 8.37 4.48 3.38
N GLU A 42 9.47 4.34 4.10
CA GLU A 42 10.70 5.08 3.78
C GLU A 42 11.38 4.58 2.49
N SER A 43 11.17 3.32 2.12
CA SER A 43 11.72 2.73 0.90
C SER A 43 10.71 2.84 -0.25
N ALA A 44 11.05 3.59 -1.31
CA ALA A 44 10.15 3.82 -2.44
C ALA A 44 9.61 2.52 -3.06
N THR A 45 10.48 1.54 -3.35
CA THR A 45 10.05 0.24 -3.89
C THR A 45 9.21 -0.53 -2.88
N ALA A 46 9.64 -0.60 -1.61
CA ALA A 46 8.93 -1.37 -0.60
C ALA A 46 7.55 -0.78 -0.30
N ARG A 47 7.43 0.56 -0.27
CA ARG A 47 6.17 1.28 -0.09
C ARG A 47 5.13 0.89 -1.13
N TRP A 48 5.52 0.86 -2.41
CA TRP A 48 4.60 0.47 -3.47
C TRP A 48 4.16 -0.99 -3.37
N LEU A 49 5.09 -1.91 -3.08
CA LEU A 49 4.74 -3.32 -2.84
C LEU A 49 3.83 -3.49 -1.62
N TRP A 50 4.12 -2.74 -0.56
CA TRP A 50 3.30 -2.73 0.65
C TRP A 50 1.88 -2.26 0.38
N PHE A 51 1.70 -1.13 -0.32
CA PHE A 51 0.36 -0.68 -0.71
C PHE A 51 -0.37 -1.68 -1.59
N ALA A 52 0.34 -2.40 -2.47
CA ALA A 52 -0.28 -3.47 -3.25
C ALA A 52 -0.91 -4.53 -2.32
N ASP A 53 -0.15 -5.00 -1.32
CA ASP A 53 -0.65 -6.00 -0.38
C ASP A 53 -1.77 -5.46 0.52
N LEU A 54 -1.70 -4.19 0.94
CA LEU A 54 -2.79 -3.55 1.69
C LEU A 54 -4.10 -3.49 0.89
N LEU A 55 -4.01 -3.44 -0.44
CA LEU A 55 -5.17 -3.38 -1.32
C LEU A 55 -5.76 -4.75 -1.61
N ASP A 56 -4.94 -5.75 -1.95
CA ASP A 56 -5.41 -7.00 -2.54
C ASP A 56 -5.12 -8.29 -1.74
N ASP A 57 -4.55 -8.20 -0.53
CA ASP A 57 -4.45 -9.39 0.33
C ASP A 57 -5.83 -10.02 0.53
N PRO A 58 -5.99 -11.34 0.27
CA PRO A 58 -7.30 -11.99 0.21
C PRO A 58 -8.03 -12.05 1.56
N SER A 59 -7.33 -11.80 2.67
CA SER A 59 -7.85 -11.93 4.02
C SER A 59 -7.91 -10.61 4.79
N ARG A 60 -6.97 -9.70 4.51
CA ARG A 60 -6.72 -8.47 5.29
C ARG A 60 -6.74 -7.21 4.44
N GLY A 61 -6.67 -7.34 3.12
CA GLY A 61 -6.62 -6.20 2.21
C GLY A 61 -7.97 -5.50 2.09
N VAL A 62 -7.94 -4.28 1.54
CA VAL A 62 -9.15 -3.47 1.31
C VAL A 62 -10.17 -4.23 0.44
N ALA A 63 -9.72 -4.99 -0.57
CA ALA A 63 -10.59 -5.77 -1.43
C ALA A 63 -11.43 -6.82 -0.66
N ALA A 64 -10.89 -7.39 0.42
CA ALA A 64 -11.59 -8.36 1.27
C ALA A 64 -12.68 -7.69 2.13
N GLY A 65 -12.44 -6.46 2.58
CA GLY A 65 -13.36 -5.69 3.42
C GLY A 65 -14.36 -4.82 2.65
N VAL A 66 -14.04 -4.42 1.42
CA VAL A 66 -14.87 -3.57 0.55
C VAL A 66 -15.09 -4.27 -0.80
N PRO A 67 -15.93 -5.33 -0.87
CA PRO A 67 -16.08 -6.13 -2.09
C PRO A 67 -16.55 -5.33 -3.31
N ALA A 68 -17.29 -4.24 -3.10
CA ALA A 68 -17.77 -3.35 -4.16
C ALA A 68 -16.62 -2.73 -4.98
N LEU A 69 -15.43 -2.59 -4.39
CA LEU A 69 -14.23 -2.05 -5.06
C LEU A 69 -13.17 -3.13 -5.34
N GLY A 70 -13.43 -4.41 -5.06
CA GLY A 70 -12.40 -5.45 -5.06
C GLY A 70 -11.62 -5.59 -6.38
N GLN A 71 -12.31 -5.50 -7.52
CA GLN A 71 -11.65 -5.52 -8.84
C GLN A 71 -10.75 -4.31 -9.05
N LEU A 72 -11.19 -3.13 -8.61
CA LEU A 72 -10.44 -1.90 -8.71
C LEU A 72 -9.21 -1.91 -7.78
N CYS A 73 -9.37 -2.38 -6.53
CA CYS A 73 -8.25 -2.58 -5.60
C CYS A 73 -7.21 -3.55 -6.18
N SER A 74 -7.65 -4.68 -6.76
CA SER A 74 -6.73 -5.65 -7.39
C SER A 74 -5.97 -5.03 -8.57
N ARG A 75 -6.65 -4.24 -9.39
CA ARG A 75 -6.02 -3.52 -10.51
C ARG A 75 -5.01 -2.50 -10.01
N VAL A 76 -5.35 -1.70 -9.01
CA VAL A 76 -4.43 -0.69 -8.45
C VAL A 76 -3.25 -1.35 -7.75
N ALA A 77 -3.46 -2.47 -7.06
CA ALA A 77 -2.37 -3.26 -6.48
C ALA A 77 -1.35 -3.72 -7.54
N GLU A 78 -1.82 -4.19 -8.69
CA GLU A 78 -0.95 -4.54 -9.81
C GLU A 78 -0.17 -3.32 -10.35
N LEU A 79 -0.81 -2.15 -10.43
CA LEU A 79 -0.12 -0.91 -10.81
C LEU A 79 0.93 -0.52 -9.77
N CYS A 80 0.65 -0.65 -8.47
CA CYS A 80 1.63 -0.44 -7.42
C CYS A 80 2.85 -1.36 -7.59
N ARG A 81 2.63 -2.66 -7.85
CA ARG A 81 3.73 -3.61 -8.13
C ARG A 81 4.56 -3.19 -9.34
N GLN A 82 3.92 -2.73 -10.41
CA GLN A 82 4.63 -2.23 -11.60
C GLN A 82 5.42 -0.95 -11.29
N THR A 83 4.85 0.00 -10.55
CA THR A 83 5.50 1.24 -10.12
C THR A 83 6.72 0.96 -9.25
N ALA A 84 6.66 -0.05 -8.36
CA ALA A 84 7.78 -0.46 -7.52
C ALA A 84 9.05 -0.80 -8.32
N HIS A 85 8.87 -1.31 -9.55
CA HIS A 85 9.95 -1.75 -10.43
C HIS A 85 10.20 -0.81 -11.62
N THR A 86 9.28 0.11 -11.91
CA THR A 86 9.33 0.98 -13.10
C THR A 86 8.97 2.41 -12.73
N VAL A 87 9.97 3.28 -12.59
CA VAL A 87 9.75 4.68 -12.17
C VAL A 87 9.26 5.58 -13.31
N ARG A 88 9.44 5.19 -14.59
CA ARG A 88 9.01 6.01 -15.74
C ARG A 88 8.62 5.19 -16.96
N SER A 89 7.32 4.96 -17.13
CA SER A 89 6.75 4.37 -18.35
C SER A 89 5.52 5.16 -18.77
N LYS A 90 5.47 5.63 -20.03
CA LYS A 90 4.27 6.29 -20.59
C LYS A 90 3.06 5.37 -20.54
N THR A 91 3.29 4.06 -20.72
CA THR A 91 2.24 3.04 -20.59
C THR A 91 1.72 2.98 -19.15
N LEU A 92 2.62 3.00 -18.16
CA LEU A 92 2.22 2.97 -16.74
C LEU A 92 1.45 4.23 -16.35
N VAL A 93 1.87 5.42 -16.83
CA VAL A 93 1.12 6.67 -16.62
C VAL A 93 -0.29 6.56 -17.21
N ALA A 94 -0.43 6.08 -18.44
CA ALA A 94 -1.75 5.90 -19.05
C ALA A 94 -2.65 4.91 -18.29
N GLN A 95 -2.05 3.86 -17.71
CA GLN A 95 -2.78 2.90 -16.87
C GLN A 95 -3.25 3.52 -15.56
N TRP A 96 -2.43 4.35 -14.91
CA TRP A 96 -2.81 5.14 -13.73
C TRP A 96 -3.90 6.16 -14.06
N THR A 97 -3.81 6.86 -15.19
CA THR A 97 -4.89 7.76 -15.66
C THR A 97 -6.21 7.03 -15.83
N SER A 98 -6.20 5.86 -16.49
CA SER A 98 -7.42 5.06 -16.64
C SER A 98 -7.94 4.54 -15.29
N ALA A 99 -7.06 4.20 -14.34
CA ALA A 99 -7.48 3.83 -12.99
C ALA A 99 -8.16 5.00 -12.27
N ALA A 100 -7.64 6.22 -12.41
CA ALA A 100 -8.23 7.44 -11.85
C ALA A 100 -9.68 7.65 -12.32
N GLU A 101 -9.94 7.44 -13.62
CA GLU A 101 -11.28 7.53 -14.20
C GLU A 101 -12.23 6.51 -13.60
N ASP A 102 -11.78 5.26 -13.46
CA ASP A 102 -12.56 4.18 -12.85
C ASP A 102 -12.83 4.43 -11.35
N ILE A 103 -11.86 4.97 -10.61
CA ILE A 103 -12.03 5.42 -9.22
C ILE A 103 -13.12 6.50 -9.15
N ALA A 104 -13.06 7.51 -10.02
CA ALA A 104 -14.04 8.58 -10.06
C ALA A 104 -15.46 8.06 -10.39
N VAL A 105 -15.58 7.06 -11.27
CA VAL A 105 -16.84 6.37 -11.53
C VAL A 105 -17.30 5.62 -10.29
N ALA A 106 -16.42 4.82 -9.69
CA ALA A 106 -16.71 4.01 -8.52
C ALA A 106 -17.23 4.83 -7.33
N ARG A 107 -16.65 6.00 -7.05
CA ARG A 107 -17.13 6.97 -6.04
C ARG A 107 -18.59 7.36 -6.27
N ARG A 108 -18.99 7.53 -7.53
CA ARG A 108 -20.35 7.96 -7.89
C ARG A 108 -21.35 6.81 -7.87
N THR A 109 -20.93 5.57 -8.16
CA THR A 109 -21.82 4.43 -8.40
C THR A 109 -21.90 3.44 -7.25
N HIS A 110 -20.85 3.27 -6.45
CA HIS A 110 -20.84 2.32 -5.35
C HIS A 110 -21.19 2.97 -4.02
N ARG A 111 -21.88 2.22 -3.16
CA ARG A 111 -22.29 2.63 -1.82
C ARG A 111 -22.06 1.47 -0.87
N GLY A 112 -21.76 1.80 0.38
CA GLY A 112 -21.47 0.80 1.42
C GLY A 112 -20.43 1.33 2.38
N SER A 113 -20.28 0.65 3.51
CA SER A 113 -19.28 0.99 4.52
C SER A 113 -17.86 0.90 3.93
N GLY A 114 -17.06 1.96 4.14
CA GLY A 114 -15.66 2.01 3.71
C GLY A 114 -15.45 2.25 2.22
N VAL A 115 -16.51 2.35 1.40
CA VAL A 115 -16.37 2.60 -0.05
C VAL A 115 -15.75 3.97 -0.32
N GLN A 116 -16.16 4.98 0.44
CA GLN A 116 -15.68 6.34 0.24
C GLN A 116 -14.20 6.46 0.63
N GLU A 117 -13.86 5.97 1.82
CA GLU A 117 -12.49 5.97 2.35
C GLU A 117 -11.54 5.11 1.51
N ALA A 118 -12.02 3.96 1.01
CA ALA A 118 -11.23 3.12 0.12
C ALA A 118 -10.98 3.81 -1.22
N ALA A 119 -11.98 4.52 -1.75
CA ALA A 119 -11.80 5.31 -2.97
C ALA A 119 -10.85 6.49 -2.76
N ASP A 120 -10.88 7.14 -1.58
CA ASP A 120 -9.91 8.18 -1.21
C ASP A 120 -8.47 7.60 -1.19
N MET A 121 -8.26 6.42 -0.60
CA MET A 121 -6.95 5.73 -0.62
C MET A 121 -6.47 5.46 -2.05
N LEU A 122 -7.35 4.96 -2.93
CA LEU A 122 -6.98 4.67 -4.32
C LEU A 122 -6.65 5.94 -5.11
N GLU A 123 -7.35 7.05 -4.81
CA GLU A 123 -7.09 8.37 -5.39
C GLU A 123 -5.75 8.93 -4.91
N ASP A 124 -5.45 8.87 -3.61
CA ASP A 124 -4.17 9.28 -3.04
C ASP A 124 -3.01 8.53 -3.69
N LEU A 125 -3.12 7.21 -3.89
CA LEU A 125 -2.10 6.41 -4.60
C LEU A 125 -1.94 6.81 -6.07
N THR A 126 -3.02 7.27 -6.69
CA THR A 126 -2.97 7.74 -8.08
C THR A 126 -2.25 9.10 -8.16
N ILE A 127 -2.48 10.00 -7.20
CA ILE A 127 -1.76 11.27 -7.06
C ILE A 127 -0.27 11.00 -6.83
N ASP A 128 0.06 10.13 -5.86
CA ASP A 128 1.43 9.69 -5.58
C ASP A 128 2.14 9.13 -6.82
N ALA A 129 1.42 8.38 -7.66
CA ALA A 129 1.98 7.84 -8.90
C ALA A 129 2.31 8.93 -9.93
N PHE A 130 1.47 9.97 -10.03
CA PHE A 130 1.74 11.12 -10.90
C PHE A 130 2.89 11.98 -10.36
N ASP A 131 2.92 12.23 -9.05
CA ASP A 131 4.01 12.94 -8.39
C ASP A 131 5.35 12.24 -8.60
N LEU A 132 5.39 10.91 -8.46
CA LEU A 132 6.58 10.12 -8.75
C LEU A 132 7.06 10.31 -10.20
N TYR A 133 6.12 10.31 -11.16
CA TYR A 133 6.44 10.50 -12.57
C TYR A 133 7.05 11.88 -12.84
N GLU A 134 6.53 12.91 -12.18
CA GLU A 134 7.01 14.29 -12.22
C GLU A 134 8.32 14.51 -11.44
N ARG A 135 8.77 13.52 -10.66
CA ARG A 135 9.93 13.57 -9.74
C ARG A 135 9.69 14.43 -8.49
N ASN A 136 8.45 14.52 -8.07
CA ASN A 136 8.10 15.05 -6.76
C ASN A 136 8.35 13.97 -5.69
N ASP A 137 8.58 14.41 -4.45
CA ASP A 137 8.69 13.51 -3.32
C ASP A 137 7.33 12.89 -3.02
N VAL A 138 7.32 11.57 -2.87
CA VAL A 138 6.12 10.79 -2.52
C VAL A 138 6.31 10.28 -1.10
N THR A 139 5.28 10.38 -0.27
CA THR A 139 5.32 9.84 1.09
C THR A 139 4.30 8.73 1.30
N GLY A 140 3.16 8.73 0.60
CA GLY A 140 2.07 7.79 0.83
C GLY A 140 1.39 7.94 2.20
N ALA A 141 1.61 9.04 2.91
CA ALA A 141 1.01 9.26 4.22
C ALA A 141 -0.52 9.38 4.11
N GLU A 142 -1.01 10.10 3.11
CA GLU A 142 -2.42 10.30 2.81
C GLU A 142 -3.10 8.96 2.50
N ALA A 143 -2.54 8.18 1.57
CA ALA A 143 -3.02 6.85 1.23
C ALA A 143 -3.07 5.92 2.46
N PHE A 144 -2.06 5.98 3.33
CA PHE A 144 -2.04 5.19 4.56
C PHE A 144 -3.10 5.64 5.57
N LEU A 145 -3.32 6.95 5.73
CA LEU A 145 -4.40 7.46 6.60
C LEU A 145 -5.77 7.02 6.07
N SER A 146 -5.98 7.10 4.75
CA SER A 146 -7.19 6.63 4.06
C SER A 146 -7.39 5.11 4.20
N TYR A 147 -6.31 4.33 4.24
CA TYR A 147 -6.36 2.90 4.58
C TYR A 147 -6.88 2.66 6.00
N ILE A 148 -6.32 3.36 7.00
CA ILE A 148 -6.74 3.19 8.41
C ILE A 148 -8.22 3.60 8.57
N THR A 149 -8.65 4.69 7.95
CA THR A 149 -10.06 5.13 8.00
C THR A 149 -10.99 4.13 7.33
N THR A 150 -10.58 3.54 6.19
CA THR A 150 -11.31 2.45 5.53
C THR A 150 -11.55 1.28 6.47
N LEU A 151 -10.50 0.80 7.15
CA LEU A 151 -10.60 -0.32 8.09
C LEU A 151 -11.58 -0.03 9.24
N LYS A 152 -11.67 1.21 9.71
CA LYS A 152 -12.63 1.58 10.77
C LYS A 152 -14.09 1.48 10.32
N GLN A 153 -14.36 1.61 9.02
CA GLN A 153 -15.73 1.51 8.49
C GLN A 153 -16.13 0.07 8.21
N ILE A 154 -15.18 -0.82 7.93
CA ILE A 154 -15.46 -2.23 7.66
C ILE A 154 -15.84 -2.89 9.00
N PRO A 155 -16.99 -3.60 9.08
CA PRO A 155 -17.39 -4.34 10.28
C PRO A 155 -16.50 -5.58 10.47
N SER A 156 -15.26 -5.35 10.90
CA SER A 156 -14.26 -6.37 11.19
C SER A 156 -13.88 -6.30 12.67
N LYS A 157 -13.83 -7.46 13.34
CA LYS A 157 -13.33 -7.59 14.72
C LYS A 157 -11.81 -7.41 14.85
N ALA A 158 -11.09 -7.27 13.75
CA ALA A 158 -9.64 -7.41 13.69
C ALA A 158 -8.91 -6.17 13.16
N VAL A 159 -9.51 -4.95 13.21
CA VAL A 159 -8.85 -3.71 12.71
C VAL A 159 -7.42 -3.57 13.23
N ARG A 160 -7.20 -3.78 14.54
CA ARG A 160 -5.86 -3.73 15.12
C ARG A 160 -4.93 -4.82 14.62
N GLU A 161 -5.42 -6.04 14.47
CA GLU A 161 -4.62 -7.17 13.97
C GLU A 161 -4.20 -6.91 12.51
N THR A 162 -5.11 -6.36 11.70
CA THR A 162 -4.83 -5.93 10.32
C THR A 162 -3.82 -4.78 10.29
N LEU A 163 -3.93 -3.79 11.18
CA LEU A 163 -2.96 -2.70 11.29
C LEU A 163 -1.59 -3.18 11.78
N ALA A 164 -1.55 -4.13 12.72
CA ALA A 164 -0.32 -4.75 13.20
C ALA A 164 0.36 -5.52 12.07
N TRP A 165 -0.40 -6.32 11.31
CA TRP A 165 0.11 -6.99 10.11
C TRP A 165 0.69 -6.00 9.09
N ALA A 166 -0.02 -4.89 8.84
CA ALA A 166 0.48 -3.84 7.95
C ALA A 166 1.76 -3.18 8.48
N ALA A 167 1.86 -2.94 9.80
CA ALA A 167 3.02 -2.34 10.45
C ALA A 167 4.27 -3.24 10.42
N GLU A 168 4.05 -4.55 10.52
CA GLU A 168 5.08 -5.60 10.57
C GLU A 168 5.38 -6.18 9.19
N TRP A 169 4.88 -5.52 8.13
CA TRP A 169 5.09 -5.99 6.77
C TRP A 169 6.58 -6.09 6.47
N ASN A 170 6.96 -7.25 5.94
CA ASN A 170 8.31 -7.51 5.47
C ASN A 170 8.25 -7.70 3.96
N VAL A 171 9.26 -7.18 3.25
CA VAL A 171 9.39 -7.39 1.80
C VAL A 171 9.37 -8.90 1.54
N PRO A 172 8.42 -9.42 0.74
CA PRO A 172 8.44 -10.81 0.35
C PRO A 172 9.78 -11.11 -0.32
N PRO A 173 10.46 -12.24 0.01
CA PRO A 173 11.70 -12.59 -0.65
C PRO A 173 11.46 -12.62 -2.16
N VAL A 174 12.31 -11.91 -2.92
CA VAL A 174 12.29 -11.99 -4.38
C VAL A 174 12.67 -13.42 -4.73
N ILE A 175 11.68 -14.26 -5.04
CA ILE A 175 11.94 -15.56 -5.62
C ILE A 175 12.41 -15.27 -7.04
N SER A 176 13.71 -15.12 -7.23
CA SER A 176 14.32 -15.16 -8.55
C SER A 176 13.95 -16.51 -9.15
N ALA A 177 12.95 -16.53 -10.04
CA ALA A 177 12.74 -17.65 -10.92
C ALA A 177 13.98 -17.74 -11.81
N GLU A 178 14.96 -18.56 -11.43
CA GLU A 178 15.96 -19.03 -12.38
C GLU A 178 15.19 -19.69 -13.53
N PRO A 179 15.38 -19.26 -14.79
CA PRO A 179 14.77 -19.95 -15.90
C PRO A 179 15.41 -21.34 -16.00
N GLU A 180 14.64 -22.36 -15.63
CA GLU A 180 14.98 -23.78 -15.71
C GLU A 180 15.02 -24.29 -17.17
N ILE A 181 15.55 -23.48 -18.11
CA ILE A 181 15.58 -23.78 -19.56
C ILE A 181 17.01 -24.01 -20.09
N LEU A 182 18.00 -24.24 -19.21
CA LEU A 182 19.39 -24.48 -19.63
C LEU A 182 20.07 -25.71 -19.04
N ARG A 183 19.31 -26.70 -18.52
CA ARG A 183 19.88 -28.00 -18.07
C ARG A 183 19.50 -29.22 -18.91
N ALA A 184 18.65 -29.11 -19.93
CA ALA A 184 18.24 -30.27 -20.75
C ALA A 184 18.91 -30.38 -22.14
N ARG A 185 19.94 -29.56 -22.47
CA ARG A 185 20.60 -29.60 -23.80
C ARG A 185 22.03 -30.14 -23.83
N THR A 186 22.50 -30.83 -22.79
CA THR A 186 23.90 -31.31 -22.74
C THR A 186 24.06 -32.80 -22.45
N VAL A 187 23.06 -33.64 -22.69
CA VAL A 187 23.24 -35.09 -22.63
C VAL A 187 22.51 -35.73 -23.81
N GLY A 188 23.25 -36.14 -24.84
CA GLY A 188 22.70 -36.99 -25.92
C GLY A 188 23.24 -36.76 -27.34
N ALA A 189 24.19 -35.84 -27.56
CA ALA A 189 25.03 -35.89 -28.76
C ALA A 189 26.33 -36.60 -28.38
N LEU A 190 26.37 -37.93 -28.54
CA LEU A 190 27.55 -38.79 -28.77
C LEU A 190 27.15 -40.25 -28.50
N SER A 191 26.62 -40.92 -29.53
CA SER A 191 26.80 -42.34 -29.86
C SER A 191 25.98 -42.69 -31.08
#